data_AF-A0A952RGS6-F1
#
_entry.id   AF-A0A952RGS6-F1
#
_cell.length_a   1.000
_cell.length_b   1.000
_cell.length_c   1.000
_cell.angle_alpha   90.00
_cell.angle_beta   90.00
_cell.angle_gamma   90.00
#
_symmetry.space_group_name_H-M   'P 1'
#
loop_
_entity.id
_entity.type
_entity.pdbx_description
1 polymer ?
#
loop_
_entity_poly.entity_id
_entity_poly.type
_entity_poly.pdbx_seq_one_letter_code
_entity_poly.pdbx_strand_id
1 'polypeptide(L)'
;MGEYWDKRVQIDVVGARDDGWIDVAECKWGAVRSPAAVVAELEAKVALFPNPRGRTIARHVFVRELPAARVRRDGAIRWHSLTDLARE
;
A
#
# COMPACT_ATOMS: atom_id res chain seq x y z
N MET A 1 -11.46 -4.52 7.26
CA MET A 1 -10.76 -4.05 6.05
C MET A 1 -11.76 -3.96 4.91
N GLY A 2 -11.50 -3.13 3.91
CA GLY A 2 -12.30 -3.02 2.69
C GLY A 2 -11.48 -2.41 1.55
N GLU A 3 -12.15 -1.94 0.51
CA GLU A 3 -11.57 -1.22 -0.62
C GLU A 3 -12.14 0.21 -0.70
N TYR A 4 -11.50 1.10 -1.46
CA TYR A 4 -12.02 2.44 -1.73
C TYR A 4 -11.91 2.78 -3.21
N TRP A 5 -12.99 3.30 -3.79
CA TRP A 5 -13.02 3.72 -5.18
C TRP A 5 -13.87 4.97 -5.38
N ASP A 6 -13.35 5.91 -6.18
CA ASP A 6 -14.11 6.98 -6.82
C ASP A 6 -13.64 7.16 -8.29
N LYS A 7 -14.20 8.14 -9.01
CA LYS A 7 -13.83 8.41 -10.42
C LYS A 7 -12.36 8.80 -10.65
N ARG A 8 -11.59 9.09 -9.61
CA ARG A 8 -10.20 9.56 -9.64
C ARG A 8 -9.23 8.53 -9.08
N VAL A 9 -9.66 7.66 -8.17
CA VAL A 9 -8.76 6.75 -7.46
C VAL A 9 -9.44 5.42 -7.15
N GLN A 10 -8.67 4.35 -7.29
CA GLN A 10 -9.00 3.01 -6.80
C GLN A 10 -7.89 2.57 -5.85
N ILE A 11 -8.27 2.09 -4.67
CA ILE A 11 -7.39 1.59 -3.62
C ILE A 11 -7.87 0.19 -3.26
N ASP A 12 -6.98 -0.79 -3.42
CA ASP A 12 -7.31 -2.21 -3.27
C ASP A 12 -7.58 -2.59 -1.82
N VAL A 13 -6.88 -1.97 -0.86
CA VAL A 13 -7.05 -2.26 0.57
C VAL A 13 -7.03 -0.99 1.41
N VAL A 14 -8.04 -0.84 2.25
CA VAL A 14 -8.17 0.16 3.30
C VAL A 14 -8.51 -0.50 4.63
N GLY A 15 -7.76 -0.17 5.68
CA GLY A 15 -7.97 -0.64 7.04
C GLY A 15 -8.04 0.53 8.02
N ALA A 16 -9.19 0.73 8.66
CA ALA A 16 -9.28 1.65 9.80
C ALA A 16 -8.95 0.90 11.09
N ARG A 17 -8.02 1.43 11.89
CA ARG A 17 -7.62 0.87 13.19
C ARG A 17 -8.28 1.61 14.35
N ASP A 18 -8.07 1.17 15.59
CA ASP A 18 -8.56 1.91 16.77
C ASP A 18 -7.51 2.90 17.33
N ASP A 19 -6.25 2.77 16.91
CA ASP A 19 -5.12 3.61 17.33
C ASP A 19 -4.97 4.92 16.52
N GLY A 20 -5.99 5.29 15.74
CA GLY A 20 -5.96 6.49 14.91
C GLY A 20 -5.27 6.31 13.55
N TRP A 21 -4.81 5.11 13.17
CA TRP A 21 -4.17 4.87 11.86
C TRP A 21 -5.12 4.34 10.79
N ILE A 22 -4.85 4.67 9.53
CA ILE A 22 -5.48 4.06 8.36
C ILE A 22 -4.39 3.37 7.55
N ASP A 23 -4.52 2.07 7.32
CA ASP A 23 -3.69 1.37 6.35
C ASP A 23 -4.29 1.57 4.95
N VAL A 24 -3.47 2.05 4.00
CA VAL A 24 -3.79 2.17 2.58
C VAL A 24 -2.80 1.33 1.80
N ALA A 25 -3.30 0.45 0.94
CA ALA A 25 -2.45 -0.46 0.19
C ALA A 25 -2.76 -0.58 -1.29
N GLU A 26 -1.71 -0.93 -2.02
CA GLU A 26 -1.73 -1.32 -3.42
C GLU A 26 -1.32 -2.78 -3.61
N CYS A 27 -2.02 -3.52 -4.46
CA CYS A 27 -1.70 -4.91 -4.80
C CYS A 27 -1.17 -5.04 -6.23
N LYS A 28 0.04 -5.59 -6.40
CA LYS A 28 0.62 -5.90 -7.71
C LYS A 28 0.96 -7.39 -7.82
N TRP A 29 0.10 -8.14 -8.53
CA TRP A 29 0.25 -9.59 -8.70
C TRP A 29 1.17 -10.02 -9.87
N GLY A 30 1.42 -9.10 -10.81
CA GLY A 30 2.40 -9.29 -11.88
C GLY A 30 3.84 -9.03 -11.44
N ALA A 31 4.79 -9.27 -12.34
CA ALA A 31 6.20 -8.95 -12.09
C ALA A 31 6.39 -7.43 -11.92
N VAL A 32 6.83 -7.00 -10.73
CA VAL A 32 7.16 -5.59 -10.45
C VAL A 32 8.52 -5.26 -11.06
N ARG A 33 8.49 -4.56 -12.21
CA ARG A 33 9.71 -4.13 -12.92
C ARG A 33 10.34 -2.86 -12.34
N SER A 34 9.53 -2.02 -11.69
CA SER A 34 9.99 -0.76 -11.10
C SER A 34 9.33 -0.55 -9.74
N PRO A 35 10.03 -0.81 -8.63
CA PRO A 35 9.52 -0.55 -7.29
C PRO A 35 9.17 0.94 -7.10
N ALA A 36 9.95 1.85 -7.69
CA ALA A 36 9.71 3.29 -7.63
C ALA A 36 8.38 3.70 -8.29
N ALA A 37 7.99 3.04 -9.40
CA ALA A 37 6.70 3.32 -10.04
C ALA A 37 5.52 2.89 -9.15
N VAL A 38 5.65 1.75 -8.46
CA VAL A 38 4.61 1.28 -7.52
C VAL A 38 4.50 2.21 -6.32
N VAL A 39 5.63 2.72 -5.80
CA VAL A 39 5.62 3.74 -4.73
C VAL A 39 4.92 5.01 -5.20
N ALA A 40 5.27 5.54 -6.37
CA ALA A 40 4.66 6.75 -6.90
C ALA A 40 3.15 6.59 -7.11
N GLU A 41 2.71 5.43 -7.59
CA GLU A 41 1.29 5.10 -7.71
C GLU A 41 0.58 5.08 -6.35
N LEU A 42 1.17 4.43 -5.35
CA LEU A 42 0.61 4.40 -3.99
C LEU A 42 0.51 5.80 -3.39
N GLU A 43 1.55 6.64 -3.53
CA GLU A 43 1.51 8.02 -3.04
C GLU A 43 0.43 8.85 -3.73
N ALA A 44 0.25 8.69 -5.04
CA ALA A 44 -0.83 9.35 -5.77
C ALA A 44 -2.21 8.90 -5.26
N LYS A 45 -2.36 7.62 -4.92
CA LYS A 45 -3.59 7.07 -4.33
C LYS A 45 -3.83 7.63 -2.92
N VAL A 46 -2.80 7.67 -2.07
CA VAL A 46 -2.86 8.25 -0.72
C VAL A 46 -3.25 9.72 -0.76
N ALA A 47 -2.72 10.50 -1.70
CA ALA A 47 -3.04 11.91 -1.85
C ALA A 47 -4.52 12.16 -2.21
N LEU A 48 -5.17 11.18 -2.85
CA LEU A 48 -6.59 11.25 -3.26
C LEU A 48 -7.53 10.60 -2.25
N PHE A 49 -7.02 9.88 -1.25
CA PHE A 49 -7.82 9.19 -0.25
C PHE A 49 -8.48 10.17 0.74
N PRO A 50 -9.82 10.12 0.93
CA PRO A 50 -10.50 11.03 1.85
C PRO A 50 -10.14 10.72 3.31
N ASN A 51 -9.47 11.66 3.98
CA ASN A 51 -9.07 11.55 5.38
C ASN A 51 -9.51 12.77 6.21
N PRO A 52 -10.83 13.00 6.38
CA PRO A 52 -11.34 14.21 7.04
C PRO A 52 -11.02 14.28 8.53
N ARG A 53 -10.71 13.14 9.17
CA ARG A 53 -10.33 13.07 10.59
C ARG A 53 -8.81 13.19 10.81
N GLY A 54 -8.03 13.45 9.76
CA GLY A 54 -6.58 13.65 9.87
C GLY A 54 -5.83 12.46 10.46
N ARG A 55 -6.32 11.24 10.21
CA ARG A 55 -5.73 10.00 10.73
C ARG A 55 -4.37 9.74 10.09
N THR A 56 -3.44 9.12 10.82
CA THR A 56 -2.13 8.79 10.24
C THR A 56 -2.28 7.69 9.19
N ILE A 57 -1.72 7.89 7.99
CA ILE A 57 -1.80 6.89 6.92
C ILE A 57 -0.53 6.03 6.90
N ALA A 58 -0.70 4.75 7.16
CA ALA A 58 0.30 3.72 6.87
C ALA A 58 0.19 3.28 5.42
N ARG A 59 1.34 3.10 4.78
CA ARG A 59 1.45 2.73 3.37
C ARG A 59 1.91 1.30 3.21
N HIS A 60 1.18 0.56 2.41
CA HIS A 60 1.41 -0.86 2.20
C HIS A 60 1.47 -1.19 0.72
N VAL A 61 2.39 -2.08 0.34
CA VAL A 61 2.44 -2.65 -1.00
C VAL A 61 2.46 -4.15 -0.86
N PHE A 62 1.47 -4.81 -1.49
CA PHE A 62 1.40 -6.25 -1.57
C PHE A 62 1.84 -6.70 -2.97
N VAL A 63 2.78 -7.63 -3.01
CA VAL A 63 3.30 -8.21 -4.24
C VAL A 63 3.28 -9.73 -4.17
N ARG A 64 3.37 -10.38 -5.33
CA ARG A 64 3.57 -11.84 -5.36
C ARG A 64 4.93 -12.21 -4.77
N GLU A 65 5.98 -11.57 -5.28
CA GLU A 65 7.38 -11.77 -4.93
C GLU A 65 8.03 -10.40 -4.74
N LEU A 66 8.92 -10.27 -3.75
CA LEU A 66 9.66 -9.02 -3.58
C LEU A 66 10.56 -8.77 -4.80
N PRO A 67 10.63 -7.54 -5.30
CA PRO A 67 11.51 -7.21 -6.41
C PRO A 67 12.98 -7.40 -6.02
N ALA A 68 13.80 -7.91 -6.94
CA ALA A 68 15.22 -8.20 -6.71
C ALA A 68 16.05 -6.94 -6.37
N ALA A 69 15.65 -5.80 -6.92
CA ALA A 69 16.19 -4.51 -6.51
C ALA A 69 15.75 -4.25 -5.07
N ARG A 70 16.73 -4.09 -4.16
CA ARG A 70 16.49 -3.88 -2.73
C ARG A 70 15.52 -2.72 -2.54
N VAL A 71 14.28 -3.03 -2.19
CA VAL A 71 13.31 -2.04 -1.76
C VAL A 71 13.91 -1.31 -0.56
N ARG A 72 13.95 0.02 -0.61
CA ARG A 72 14.40 0.80 0.54
C ARG A 72 13.40 0.57 1.67
N ARG A 73 13.86 -0.12 2.72
CA ARG A 73 13.16 -0.23 3.99
C ARG A 73 13.50 1.00 4.84
N ASP A 74 13.10 2.18 4.39
CA ASP A 74 13.21 3.42 5.19
C ASP A 74 12.05 3.57 6.18
N GLY A 75 11.13 2.60 6.21
CA GLY A 75 10.00 2.55 7.14
C GLY A 75 8.77 3.34 6.67
N ALA A 76 8.88 4.12 5.60
CA ALA A 76 7.76 4.91 5.08
C ALA A 76 6.70 4.03 4.39
N ILE A 77 7.14 2.96 3.73
CA ILE A 77 6.27 2.02 3.00
C ILE A 77 6.62 0.59 3.40
N ARG A 78 5.60 -0.17 3.81
CA ARG A 78 5.73 -1.59 4.16
C ARG A 78 5.43 -2.45 2.94
N TRP A 79 6.37 -3.32 2.60
CA TRP A 79 6.24 -4.23 1.47
C TRP A 79 6.02 -5.65 1.98
N HIS A 80 5.04 -6.32 1.38
CA HIS A 80 4.58 -7.64 1.75
C HIS A 80 4.59 -8.53 0.52
N SER A 81 5.18 -9.72 0.61
CA SER A 81 5.05 -10.76 -0.41
C SER A 81 4.11 -11.89 0.02
N LEU A 82 3.64 -12.72 -0.92
CA LEU A 82 2.89 -13.92 -0.55
C LEU A 82 3.67 -14.84 0.40
N THR A 83 4.98 -14.93 0.21
CA THR A 83 5.84 -15.72 1.09
C THR A 83 5.86 -15.18 2.51
N ASP A 84 5.77 -13.86 2.68
CA ASP A 84 5.68 -13.22 4.01
C ASP A 84 4.32 -13.51 4.64
N LEU A 85 3.23 -13.35 3.88
CA LEU A 85 1.87 -13.59 4.34
C LEU A 85 1.58 -15.04 4.73
N ALA A 86 2.22 -16.01 4.06
CA ALA A 86 2.05 -17.43 4.38
C ALA A 86 2.77 -17.86 5.67
N ARG A 87 3.51 -16.95 6.33
CA ARG A 87 4.30 -17.23 7.54
C ARG A 87 3.80 -16.49 8.78
N GLU A 88 2.75 -15.67 8.64
CA GLU A 88 2.03 -15.00 9.74
C GLU A 88 0.82 -15.85 10.17
#